data_AF-A0A671KTT3-F1
#
_entry.id   AF-A0A671KTT3-F1
#
_cell.length_a   1.000
_cell.length_b   1.000
_cell.length_c   1.000
_cell.angle_alpha   90.00
_cell.angle_beta   90.00
_cell.angle_gamma   90.00
#
_symmetry.space_group_name_H-M   'P 1'
#
loop_
_entity.id
_entity.type
_entity.pdbx_description
1 polymer ?
#
loop_
_entity_poly.entity_id
_entity_poly.type
_entity_poly.pdbx_seq_one_letter_code
_entity_poly.pdbx_strand_id
1 'polypeptide(L)'
;QLYEVVGNNDYRINNLLDEKYKPRPVREILQDAHSFLGKEHPYSVFTKNCEHFVTELRYGKPQSRQVQDAVRTVAAGAGAGLGIGIIAYAVATFLGSKDKEKQTQ
;
A
#
# COMPACT_ATOMS: atom_id res chain seq x y z
N GLN A 1 -9.63 17.73 13.55
CA GLN A 1 -10.73 17.33 12.62
C GLN A 1 -10.18 17.11 11.21
N LEU A 2 -10.93 16.55 10.24
CA LEU A 2 -10.40 16.23 8.90
C LEU A 2 -9.79 17.46 8.17
N TYR A 3 -10.34 18.66 8.38
CA TYR A 3 -9.81 19.90 7.78
C TYR A 3 -8.36 20.19 8.19
N GLU A 4 -7.89 19.69 9.33
CA GLU A 4 -6.49 19.88 9.77
C GLU A 4 -5.51 19.10 8.88
N VAL A 5 -5.98 18.00 8.28
CA VAL A 5 -5.18 17.15 7.40
C VAL A 5 -5.30 17.61 5.94
N VAL A 6 -6.51 17.96 5.50
CA VAL A 6 -6.79 18.30 4.10
C VAL A 6 -6.46 19.75 3.76
N GLY A 7 -6.59 20.66 4.72
CA GLY A 7 -6.46 22.11 4.50
C GLY A 7 -7.58 22.62 3.58
N ASN A 8 -7.19 23.41 2.57
CA ASN A 8 -8.11 24.01 1.58
C ASN A 8 -8.30 23.15 0.32
N ASN A 9 -7.79 21.91 0.31
CA ASN A 9 -7.91 21.03 -0.86
C ASN A 9 -9.25 20.31 -0.88
N ASP A 10 -9.69 19.93 -2.08
CA ASP A 10 -10.84 19.06 -2.24
C ASP A 10 -10.53 17.64 -1.75
N TYR A 11 -11.55 16.98 -1.21
CA TYR A 11 -11.48 15.58 -0.83
C TYR A 11 -12.79 14.86 -1.17
N ARG A 12 -12.72 13.54 -1.30
CA ARG A 12 -13.88 12.69 -1.53
C ARG A 12 -13.73 11.37 -0.80
N ILE A 13 -14.85 10.77 -0.42
CA ILE A 13 -14.87 9.38 0.04
C ILE A 13 -14.57 8.48 -1.16
N ASN A 14 -13.56 7.63 -1.05
CA ASN A 14 -13.14 6.72 -2.12
C ASN A 14 -12.82 5.33 -1.56
N ASN A 15 -13.84 4.49 -1.41
CA ASN A 15 -13.68 3.10 -0.96
C ASN A 15 -13.29 2.21 -2.14
N LEU A 16 -12.04 2.36 -2.59
CA LEU A 16 -11.54 1.89 -3.89
C LEU A 16 -11.83 0.42 -4.22
N LEU A 17 -11.90 -0.47 -3.23
CA LEU A 17 -11.98 -1.92 -3.46
C LEU A 17 -13.31 -2.53 -2.99
N ASP A 18 -14.34 -1.73 -2.69
CA ASP A 18 -15.65 -2.24 -2.23
C ASP A 18 -16.33 -3.14 -3.28
N GLU A 19 -16.08 -2.92 -4.57
CA GLU A 19 -16.58 -3.78 -5.65
C GLU A 19 -15.87 -5.15 -5.69
N LYS A 20 -14.67 -5.25 -5.11
CA LYS A 20 -13.83 -6.44 -5.12
C LYS A 20 -13.87 -7.21 -3.80
N TYR A 21 -13.99 -6.51 -2.69
CA TYR A 21 -13.91 -7.06 -1.34
C TYR A 21 -15.01 -6.50 -0.46
N LYS A 22 -15.61 -7.38 0.35
CA LYS A 22 -16.51 -6.96 1.42
C LYS A 22 -15.70 -6.19 2.49
N PRO A 23 -16.12 -4.97 2.89
CA PRO A 23 -15.45 -4.24 3.96
C PRO A 23 -15.64 -4.94 5.30
N ARG A 24 -14.66 -4.76 6.19
CA ARG A 24 -14.71 -5.23 7.58
C ARG A 24 -15.78 -4.46 8.38
N PRO A 25 -16.26 -5.03 9.51
CA PRO A 25 -17.14 -4.29 10.41
C PRO A 25 -16.50 -2.97 10.86
N VAL A 26 -17.25 -1.87 10.79
CA VAL A 26 -16.74 -0.52 11.12
C VAL A 26 -16.09 -0.45 12.49
N ARG A 27 -16.64 -1.16 13.48
CA ARG A 27 -16.09 -1.22 14.83
C ARG A 27 -14.65 -1.75 14.85
N GLU A 28 -14.37 -2.80 14.08
CA GLU A 28 -13.02 -3.37 14.01
C GLU A 28 -12.07 -2.43 13.26
N ILE A 29 -12.52 -1.82 12.17
CA ILE A 29 -11.72 -0.85 11.40
C ILE A 29 -11.28 0.30 12.32
N LEU A 30 -12.21 0.86 13.11
CA LEU A 30 -11.91 1.94 14.05
C LEU A 30 -10.99 1.46 15.17
N GLN A 31 -11.25 0.29 15.76
CA GLN A 31 -10.41 -0.27 16.81
C GLN A 31 -8.96 -0.43 16.36
N ASP A 32 -8.76 -1.03 15.18
CA ASP A 32 -7.43 -1.23 14.63
C ASP A 32 -6.79 0.12 14.32
N ALA A 33 -7.48 1.05 13.65
CA ALA A 33 -6.96 2.38 13.34
C ALA A 33 -6.51 3.14 14.60
N HIS A 34 -7.30 3.08 15.68
CA HIS A 34 -6.93 3.67 16.96
C HIS A 34 -5.69 3.00 17.58
N SER A 35 -5.52 1.70 17.38
CA SER A 35 -4.36 0.97 17.90
C SER A 35 -3.02 1.42 17.30
N PHE A 36 -3.04 2.09 16.13
CA PHE A 36 -1.85 2.66 15.47
C PHE A 36 -1.49 4.06 15.95
N LEU A 37 -2.38 4.75 16.68
CA LEU A 37 -2.13 6.14 17.11
C LEU A 37 -0.94 6.23 18.07
N GLY A 38 -0.09 7.23 17.86
CA GLY A 38 1.10 7.48 18.69
C GLY A 38 2.23 6.48 18.50
N LYS A 39 2.13 5.57 17.52
CA LYS A 39 3.17 4.58 17.21
C LYS A 39 3.87 4.93 15.91
N GLU A 40 5.19 4.71 15.89
CA GLU A 40 5.97 4.73 14.67
C GLU A 40 5.96 3.33 14.03
N HIS A 41 5.71 3.29 12.73
CA HIS A 41 5.73 2.05 11.95
C HIS A 41 6.68 2.23 10.77
N PRO A 42 7.40 1.16 10.37
CA PRO A 42 8.31 1.23 9.24
C PRO A 42 7.54 1.56 7.96
N TYR A 43 7.96 2.64 7.30
CA TYR A 43 7.37 3.08 6.04
C TYR A 43 8.13 2.50 4.85
N SER A 44 7.40 2.03 3.85
CA SER A 44 7.97 1.61 2.57
C SER A 44 7.02 2.01 1.46
N VAL A 45 7.53 2.78 0.49
CA VAL A 45 6.77 3.23 -0.69
C VAL A 45 6.13 2.06 -1.43
N PHE A 46 6.77 0.89 -1.40
CA PHE A 46 6.37 -0.28 -2.17
C PHE A 46 5.56 -1.32 -1.37
N THR A 47 5.76 -1.44 -0.05
CA THR A 47 5.11 -2.51 0.76
C THR A 47 4.26 -2.01 1.91
N LYS A 48 4.57 -0.84 2.46
CA LYS A 48 3.99 -0.33 3.72
C LYS A 48 3.72 1.16 3.59
N ASN A 49 3.05 1.53 2.50
CA ASN A 49 2.65 2.91 2.22
C ASN A 49 1.24 3.20 2.76
N CYS A 50 0.77 4.44 2.61
CA CYS A 50 -0.52 4.87 3.10
C CYS A 50 -1.70 4.06 2.53
N GLU A 51 -1.63 3.65 1.27
CA GLU A 51 -2.70 2.91 0.62
C GLU A 51 -2.77 1.46 1.10
N HIS A 52 -1.61 0.83 1.32
CA HIS A 52 -1.53 -0.48 1.98
C HIS A 52 -2.16 -0.42 3.38
N PHE A 53 -1.84 0.62 4.14
CA PHE A 53 -2.36 0.82 5.49
C PHE A 53 -3.89 0.91 5.51
N VAL A 54 -4.48 1.82 4.72
CA VAL A 54 -5.96 2.00 4.74
C VAL A 54 -6.72 0.82 4.14
N THR A 55 -6.14 0.09 3.17
CA THR A 55 -6.76 -1.11 2.59
C THR A 55 -6.63 -2.33 3.51
N GLU A 56 -5.55 -2.45 4.27
CA GLU A 56 -5.42 -3.42 5.35
C GLU A 56 -6.48 -3.17 6.43
N LEU A 57 -6.64 -1.92 6.87
CA LEU A 57 -7.68 -1.57 7.83
C LEU A 57 -9.08 -1.91 7.30
N ARG A 58 -9.44 -1.47 6.09
CA ARG A 58 -10.80 -1.62 5.56
C ARG A 58 -11.15 -3.05 5.13
N TYR A 59 -10.21 -3.78 4.55
CA TYR A 59 -10.47 -5.07 3.89
C TYR A 59 -9.69 -6.25 4.48
N GLY A 60 -8.73 -6.02 5.38
CA GLY A 60 -7.79 -7.05 5.85
C GLY A 60 -6.85 -7.53 4.75
N LYS A 61 -6.70 -6.75 3.66
CA LYS A 61 -5.92 -7.09 2.47
C LYS A 61 -5.11 -5.86 2.03
N PRO A 62 -3.83 -5.72 2.42
CA PRO A 62 -3.02 -4.58 2.03
C PRO A 62 -2.79 -4.58 0.51
N GLN A 63 -3.23 -3.52 -0.17
CA GLN A 63 -3.05 -3.29 -1.60
C GLN A 63 -2.76 -1.81 -1.87
N SER A 64 -1.94 -1.52 -2.89
CA SER A 64 -1.73 -0.16 -3.36
C SER A 64 -1.80 -0.08 -4.88
N ARG A 65 -2.68 0.79 -5.39
CA ARG A 65 -2.77 1.13 -6.81
C ARG A 65 -1.48 1.79 -7.30
N GLN A 66 -0.87 2.66 -6.49
CA GLN A 66 0.42 3.29 -6.86
C GLN A 66 1.50 2.26 -7.21
N VAL A 67 1.57 1.18 -6.45
CA VAL A 67 2.53 0.08 -6.71
C VAL A 67 2.09 -0.73 -7.93
N GLN A 68 0.80 -1.02 -8.09
CA GLN A 68 0.29 -1.72 -9.28
C GLN A 68 0.54 -0.93 -10.57
N ASP A 69 0.34 0.38 -10.55
CA ASP A 69 0.56 1.27 -11.69
C ASP A 69 2.06 1.38 -12.02
N ALA A 70 2.93 1.46 -11.01
CA ALA A 70 4.37 1.43 -11.22
C ALA A 70 4.84 0.12 -11.87
N VAL A 71 4.36 -1.03 -11.36
CA VAL A 71 4.67 -2.35 -11.93
C VAL A 71 4.15 -2.46 -13.37
N ARG A 72 2.93 -1.98 -13.65
CA ARG A 72 2.35 -2.00 -14.99
C ARG A 72 3.12 -1.12 -15.97
N THR A 73 3.51 0.08 -15.53
CA THR A 73 4.31 1.02 -16.34
C THR A 73 5.66 0.42 -16.71
N VAL A 74 6.32 -0.20 -15.72
CA VAL A 74 7.58 -0.91 -15.92
C VAL A 74 7.42 -2.10 -16.87
N ALA A 75 6.37 -2.91 -16.71
CA ALA A 75 6.12 -4.05 -17.60
C ALA A 75 5.84 -3.60 -19.04
N ALA A 76 5.09 -2.51 -19.23
CA ALA A 76 4.86 -1.93 -20.54
C ALA A 76 6.15 -1.34 -21.16
N GLY A 77 6.99 -0.68 -20.35
CA GLY A 77 8.27 -0.12 -20.78
C GLY A 77 9.35 -1.17 -21.07
N ALA A 78 9.31 -2.34 -20.42
CA ALA A 78 10.22 -3.45 -20.72
C ALA A 78 10.03 -4.01 -22.16
N GLY A 79 8.90 -3.75 -22.80
CA GLY A 79 8.67 -4.01 -24.22
C GLY A 79 9.33 -2.99 -25.16
N ALA A 80 9.77 -1.83 -24.64
CA ALA A 80 10.35 -0.73 -25.40
C ALA A 80 11.69 -0.29 -24.77
N GLY A 81 12.71 -1.16 -24.87
CA GLY A 81 14.14 -0.85 -24.80
C GLY A 81 14.68 0.20 -23.79
N LEU A 82 15.63 -0.26 -22.95
CA LEU A 82 16.56 0.49 -22.09
C LEU A 82 16.08 0.78 -20.66
N GLY A 83 16.32 -0.19 -19.76
CA GLY A 83 16.18 -0.02 -18.30
C GLY A 83 16.20 -1.30 -17.45
N ILE A 84 16.51 -2.46 -18.03
CA ILE A 84 16.31 -3.79 -17.43
C ILE A 84 17.10 -3.98 -16.11
N GLY A 85 18.29 -3.37 -15.98
CA GLY A 85 19.18 -3.61 -14.83
C GLY A 85 18.66 -3.08 -13.47
N ILE A 86 18.09 -1.87 -13.45
CA ILE A 86 17.61 -1.24 -12.21
C ILE A 86 16.30 -1.88 -11.75
N ILE A 87 15.42 -2.22 -12.69
CA ILE A 87 14.13 -2.85 -12.42
C ILE A 87 14.33 -4.30 -11.94
N ALA A 88 15.19 -5.09 -12.59
CA ALA A 88 15.48 -6.45 -12.16
C ALA A 88 16.13 -6.47 -10.77
N TYR A 89 17.01 -5.52 -10.47
CA TYR A 89 17.59 -5.34 -9.13
C TYR A 89 16.53 -4.96 -8.08
N ALA A 90 15.64 -4.02 -8.39
CA ALA A 90 14.52 -3.67 -7.51
C ALA A 90 13.57 -4.86 -7.28
N VAL A 91 13.23 -5.63 -8.31
CA VAL A 91 12.38 -6.83 -8.18
C VAL A 91 13.09 -7.96 -7.42
N ALA A 92 14.38 -8.19 -7.66
CA ALA A 92 15.16 -9.23 -6.96
C ALA A 92 15.35 -8.91 -5.47
N THR A 93 15.64 -7.65 -5.12
CA THR A 93 15.70 -7.21 -3.71
C THR A 93 14.33 -7.30 -3.03
N PHE A 94 13.24 -7.05 -3.78
CA PHE A 94 11.87 -7.16 -3.29
C PHE A 94 11.43 -8.60 -3.02
N LEU A 95 11.74 -9.53 -3.94
CA LEU A 95 11.45 -10.95 -3.77
C LEU A 95 12.33 -11.56 -2.67
N GLY A 96 13.62 -11.20 -2.60
CA GLY A 96 14.55 -11.68 -1.59
C GLY A 96 14.27 -11.19 -0.16
N SER A 97 13.59 -10.05 0.01
CA SER A 97 13.20 -9.56 1.34
C SER A 97 12.03 -10.34 1.94
N LYS A 98 11.20 -10.98 1.10
CA LYS A 98 9.99 -11.71 1.53
C LYS A 98 10.32 -13.03 2.26
N ASP A 99 11.48 -13.62 1.96
CA ASP A 99 11.96 -14.84 2.61
C ASP A 99 12.60 -14.56 3.99
N LYS A 100 13.12 -13.34 4.19
CA LYS A 100 13.77 -12.93 5.45
C LYS A 100 12.75 -12.62 6.55
N GLU A 101 11.60 -12.04 6.22
CA GLU A 101 10.55 -11.67 7.20
C GLU A 101 9.78 -12.92 7.72
N LYS A 102 9.84 -14.06 7.01
CA LYS A 102 9.24 -15.34 7.46
C LYS A 102 10.13 -16.18 8.39
N GLN A 103 11.43 -15.90 8.49
CA GLN A 103 12.37 -16.66 9.31
C GLN A 103 12.64 -16.05 10.70
N THR A 104 12.01 -14.92 11.04
CA THR A 104 12.22 -14.22 12.33
C THR A 104 10.94 -14.01 13.13
N GLN A 105 9.96 -14.92 12.98
CA GLN A 105 8.88 -15.09 13.97
C GLN A 105 9.11 -16.37 14.76
#